data_AF-A0AAW2SPD1-F1
#
_entry.id   AF-A0AAW2SPD1-F1
#
_cell.length_a   1.000
_cell.length_b   1.000
_cell.length_c   1.000
_cell.angle_alpha   90.00
_cell.angle_beta   90.00
_cell.angle_gamma   90.00
#
_symmetry.space_group_name_H-M   'P 1'
#
loop_
_entity.id
_entity.type
_entity.pdbx_description
1 polymer ?
#
loop_
_entity_poly.entity_id
_entity_poly.type
_entity_poly.pdbx_seq_one_letter_code
_entity_poly.pdbx_strand_id
1 'polypeptide(L)'
;MVMESGSSSGVGSPQCPLDFSFAFNNVLFSDRILKIEITDDPPESRPDRDGHANVEARNWSGFGGKETFFLGLLSEEMATEVVYLSGGREAAQGNEASPSMDRSVVRERIIYFSSLILAAHSPFFHELFSNGMRETKQQQVTLSIQASDEASLMDLLNFMYSNTLTRTTPCALLDVLVIADKFQVDACLRYCSQLLLKLPMDYETALLYLNLPPTVLMSDSVRPLKDGANKFLAAQFKDIGRFQEEVLNLPLAGIEAVLSSDDLEVATEYDVYDIVLKWARKHYPELEERREIVKTRLLRLIRFPLMISGNLKEVLTCNDIDPQLASRIVLESLFFKAKASHRQRYLTAEQVNSTTSYFLVERAYKFRPIQVVEFELPRIQSIVYFDLKKEECLRLFPSGQVHSQFFHLGRQQIFLTGQCITLGQHHFSHSFGLFLFIDGPTSAPCTVVYELASRTKHSEEFVTWWLGTYTFDGGKKTVGHRNMFGVPWTAFIADGSPFFINDILHLRAELTIEKDTDEDHLYGELVSILEDLDG
;
A
#
# COMPACT_ATOMS: atom_id res chain seq x y z
N MET A 1 -15.61 -35.50 50.83
CA MET A 1 -14.54 -34.62 51.31
C MET A 1 -14.17 -33.73 50.15
N VAL A 2 -14.48 -32.44 50.29
CA VAL A 2 -14.21 -31.38 49.32
C VAL A 2 -12.71 -31.29 49.08
N MET A 3 -12.27 -31.12 47.83
CA MET A 3 -11.02 -30.41 47.56
C MET A 3 -11.20 -29.45 46.39
N GLU A 4 -10.95 -28.20 46.71
CA GLU A 4 -11.09 -27.01 45.90
C GLU A 4 -9.96 -26.84 44.88
N SER A 5 -10.29 -25.99 43.92
CA SER A 5 -9.51 -25.37 42.85
C SER A 5 -8.23 -24.66 43.29
N GLY A 6 -7.19 -24.77 42.46
CA GLY A 6 -6.14 -23.77 42.30
C GLY A 6 -6.07 -23.32 40.84
N SER A 7 -6.57 -22.13 40.55
CA SER A 7 -6.56 -21.49 39.24
C SER A 7 -5.28 -20.67 39.05
N SER A 8 -4.53 -20.93 37.98
CA SER A 8 -3.55 -20.00 37.43
C SER A 8 -3.87 -19.75 35.96
N SER A 9 -4.27 -18.52 35.67
CA SER A 9 -4.57 -17.98 34.35
C SER A 9 -3.29 -17.76 33.53
N GLY A 10 -3.15 -18.51 32.44
CA GLY A 10 -2.23 -18.23 31.35
C GLY A 10 -2.94 -18.49 30.03
N VAL A 11 -3.22 -17.43 29.27
CA VAL A 11 -3.81 -17.52 27.92
C VAL A 11 -2.71 -17.99 26.97
N GLY A 12 -2.58 -19.30 26.82
CA GLY A 12 -1.89 -19.96 25.73
C GLY A 12 -2.90 -20.84 25.02
N SER A 13 -3.08 -20.63 23.71
CA SER A 13 -3.80 -21.59 22.87
C SER A 13 -3.13 -22.96 22.99
N PRO A 14 -3.88 -24.07 23.06
CA PRO A 14 -3.30 -25.38 23.26
C PRO A 14 -2.58 -25.80 21.97
N GLN A 15 -1.26 -25.68 21.95
CA GLN A 15 -0.44 -26.52 21.09
C GLN A 15 -0.65 -27.95 21.58
N CYS A 16 -1.15 -28.86 20.73
CA CYS A 16 -1.16 -30.29 21.04
C CYS A 16 0.30 -30.75 21.14
N PRO A 17 0.85 -31.03 22.34
CA PRO A 17 2.29 -31.30 22.53
C PRO A 17 2.65 -32.76 22.25
N LEU A 18 1.73 -33.53 21.66
CA LEU A 18 1.83 -34.98 21.54
C LEU A 18 2.35 -35.35 20.15
N ASP A 19 3.54 -35.92 20.11
CA ASP A 19 4.12 -36.54 18.91
C ASP A 19 3.54 -37.94 18.74
N PHE A 20 2.71 -38.10 17.71
CA PHE A 20 2.12 -39.35 17.28
C PHE A 20 2.78 -39.90 16.01
N SER A 21 3.99 -39.47 15.66
CA SER A 21 4.72 -39.94 14.48
C SER A 21 4.78 -41.47 14.36
N PHE A 22 4.87 -42.20 15.49
CA PHE A 22 4.86 -43.67 15.53
C PHE A 22 3.54 -44.31 15.03
N ALA A 23 2.42 -43.57 15.08
CA ALA A 23 1.09 -44.02 14.70
C ALA A 23 0.75 -43.71 13.24
N PHE A 24 1.56 -42.89 12.55
CA PHE A 24 1.30 -42.51 11.17
C PHE A 24 1.35 -43.73 10.22
N ASN A 25 0.29 -43.91 9.43
CA ASN A 25 0.13 -45.03 8.49
C ASN A 25 0.32 -46.43 9.12
N ASN A 26 -0.09 -46.59 10.39
CA ASN A 26 0.04 -47.83 11.13
C ASN A 26 -1.33 -48.45 11.41
N VAL A 27 -1.54 -49.68 10.93
CA VAL A 27 -2.81 -50.43 11.08
C VAL A 27 -3.22 -50.57 12.55
N LEU A 28 -2.25 -50.70 13.47
CA LEU A 28 -2.53 -50.90 14.89
C LEU A 28 -3.08 -49.65 15.60
N PHE A 29 -2.85 -48.48 15.04
CA PHE A 29 -3.22 -47.18 15.63
C PHE A 29 -4.23 -46.42 14.77
N SER A 30 -4.88 -47.11 13.84
CA SER A 30 -5.82 -46.54 12.88
C SER A 30 -7.20 -47.16 13.03
N ASP A 31 -8.23 -46.34 13.02
CA ASP A 31 -9.64 -46.78 13.03
C ASP A 31 -10.27 -46.71 11.63
N ARG A 32 -9.59 -46.08 10.66
CA ARG A 32 -10.08 -45.89 9.29
C ARG A 32 -8.98 -46.00 8.23
N ILE A 33 -9.41 -46.19 6.99
CA ILE A 33 -8.57 -46.28 5.79
C ILE A 33 -8.91 -45.11 4.86
N LEU A 34 -7.89 -44.33 4.47
CA LEU A 34 -8.02 -43.24 3.50
C LEU A 34 -7.55 -43.75 2.14
N LYS A 35 -8.45 -43.82 1.18
CA LYS A 35 -8.15 -44.07 -0.23
C LYS A 35 -7.98 -42.74 -0.94
N ILE A 36 -6.77 -42.42 -1.36
CA ILE A 36 -6.47 -41.20 -2.11
C ILE A 36 -6.43 -41.59 -3.60
N GLU A 37 -7.40 -41.09 -4.35
CA GLU A 37 -7.49 -41.23 -5.80
C GLU A 37 -6.77 -40.06 -6.45
N ILE A 38 -5.72 -40.35 -7.21
CA ILE A 38 -4.87 -39.35 -7.85
C ILE A 38 -5.27 -39.26 -9.33
N THR A 39 -5.75 -38.08 -9.71
CA THR A 39 -6.13 -37.76 -11.10
C THR A 39 -5.03 -36.95 -11.77
N ASP A 40 -4.92 -37.08 -13.10
CA ASP A 40 -4.00 -36.24 -13.88
C ASP A 40 -4.31 -34.75 -13.70
N ASP A 41 -3.23 -33.98 -13.69
CA ASP A 41 -3.29 -32.52 -13.73
C ASP A 41 -3.91 -32.07 -15.07
N PRO A 42 -4.83 -31.08 -15.08
CA PRO A 42 -5.35 -30.52 -16.32
C PRO A 42 -4.20 -29.95 -17.18
N PRO A 43 -4.32 -29.92 -18.52
CA PRO A 43 -3.21 -29.61 -19.43
C PRO A 43 -2.57 -28.21 -19.23
N GLU A 44 -3.21 -27.30 -18.47
CA GLU A 44 -2.72 -25.94 -18.18
C GLU A 44 -1.76 -25.84 -16.99
N SER A 45 -1.54 -26.89 -16.19
CA SER A 45 -0.73 -26.82 -14.95
C SER A 45 0.65 -27.50 -15.02
N ARG A 46 1.16 -27.82 -16.22
CA ARG A 46 2.51 -28.38 -16.37
C ARG A 46 3.58 -27.29 -16.25
N PRO A 47 4.48 -27.34 -15.25
CA PRO A 47 5.63 -26.43 -15.22
C PRO A 47 6.64 -26.81 -16.32
N ASP A 48 7.20 -25.79 -16.98
CA ASP A 48 8.28 -25.95 -17.95
C ASP A 48 9.48 -26.67 -17.32
N ARG A 49 10.14 -27.50 -18.14
CA ARG A 49 11.11 -28.51 -17.71
C ARG A 49 12.48 -27.98 -17.29
N ASP A 50 12.65 -26.66 -17.16
CA ASP A 50 13.91 -26.03 -16.79
C ASP A 50 13.77 -25.31 -15.45
N GLY A 51 14.67 -25.61 -14.51
CA GLY A 51 14.63 -25.23 -13.08
C GLY A 51 14.79 -23.73 -12.75
N HIS A 52 14.27 -22.83 -13.59
CA HIS A 52 14.08 -21.42 -13.27
C HIS A 52 12.58 -21.16 -13.13
N ALA A 53 12.12 -20.95 -11.90
CA ALA A 53 10.73 -20.64 -11.63
C ALA A 53 10.43 -19.23 -12.14
N ASN A 54 9.86 -19.12 -13.34
CA ASN A 54 9.37 -17.85 -13.86
C ASN A 54 8.16 -17.41 -13.01
N VAL A 55 8.28 -16.27 -12.33
CA VAL A 55 7.32 -15.78 -11.31
C VAL A 55 5.90 -15.61 -11.87
N GLU A 56 5.77 -15.39 -13.19
CA GLU A 56 4.49 -15.21 -13.88
C GLU A 56 3.76 -16.53 -14.20
N ALA A 57 4.43 -17.68 -14.15
CA ALA A 57 3.88 -18.95 -14.62
C ALA A 57 3.16 -19.79 -13.54
N ARG A 58 3.30 -19.45 -12.25
CA ARG A 58 2.56 -20.12 -11.17
C ARG A 58 1.15 -19.53 -11.05
N ASN A 59 0.30 -19.89 -12.01
CA ASN A 59 -1.09 -19.52 -12.02
C ASN A 59 -1.85 -20.39 -11.00
N TRP A 60 -2.25 -19.82 -9.86
CA TRP A 60 -3.09 -20.50 -8.86
C TRP A 60 -4.57 -20.56 -9.28
N SER A 61 -4.88 -20.27 -10.54
CA SER A 61 -6.22 -20.21 -11.14
C SER A 61 -7.04 -21.49 -11.01
N GLY A 62 -6.40 -22.65 -10.76
CA GLY A 62 -7.08 -23.91 -10.45
C GLY A 62 -7.61 -24.03 -9.01
N PHE A 63 -7.28 -23.08 -8.14
CA PHE A 63 -7.59 -23.09 -6.70
C PHE A 63 -8.37 -21.84 -6.30
N GLY A 64 -9.60 -21.70 -6.79
CA GLY A 64 -10.50 -20.63 -6.33
C GLY A 64 -11.58 -20.24 -7.32
N GLY A 65 -12.64 -21.05 -7.45
CA GLY A 65 -13.88 -20.62 -8.07
C GLY A 65 -14.62 -19.62 -7.18
N LYS A 66 -14.17 -18.35 -7.11
CA LYS A 66 -14.97 -17.15 -6.75
C LYS A 66 -14.28 -15.88 -7.26
N GLU A 67 -14.17 -15.74 -8.58
CA GLU A 67 -14.12 -14.40 -9.18
C GLU A 67 -15.55 -14.04 -9.59
N THR A 68 -16.25 -13.26 -8.77
CA THR A 68 -17.29 -12.26 -9.14
C THR A 68 -18.11 -11.77 -7.91
N PHE A 69 -18.25 -10.44 -7.81
CA PHE A 69 -19.17 -9.63 -7.00
C PHE A 69 -18.97 -9.47 -5.48
N PHE A 70 -18.32 -8.38 -5.08
CA PHE A 70 -18.59 -7.66 -3.82
C PHE A 70 -19.68 -6.60 -4.05
N LEU A 71 -20.96 -6.94 -3.83
CA LEU A 71 -22.04 -5.99 -3.49
C LEU A 71 -23.16 -6.72 -2.71
N GLY A 72 -23.50 -6.23 -1.51
CA GLY A 72 -24.84 -6.39 -0.92
C GLY A 72 -25.04 -7.52 0.12
N LEU A 73 -25.66 -7.15 1.23
CA LEU A 73 -26.02 -7.94 2.42
C LEU A 73 -27.11 -9.02 2.21
N LEU A 74 -27.05 -10.04 3.09
CA LEU A 74 -28.08 -11.02 3.50
C LEU A 74 -28.58 -12.06 2.47
N SER A 75 -28.09 -13.30 2.59
CA SER A 75 -28.91 -14.51 2.79
C SER A 75 -27.99 -15.71 3.03
N GLU A 76 -28.37 -16.57 3.96
CA GLU A 76 -27.82 -17.92 4.12
C GLU A 76 -27.99 -18.73 2.82
N GLU A 77 -27.11 -19.73 2.69
CA GLU A 77 -27.15 -20.90 1.80
C GLU A 77 -26.20 -20.96 0.59
N MET A 78 -25.45 -22.08 0.58
CA MET A 78 -24.78 -22.77 -0.52
C MET A 78 -23.35 -22.35 -0.90
N ALA A 79 -22.39 -23.00 -0.23
CA ALA A 79 -21.10 -23.33 -0.81
C ALA A 79 -21.08 -24.85 -1.10
N THR A 80 -21.25 -25.22 -2.37
CA THR A 80 -20.99 -26.58 -2.84
C THR A 80 -20.34 -26.48 -4.20
N GLU A 81 -19.00 -26.49 -4.23
CA GLU A 81 -18.25 -26.83 -5.44
C GLU A 81 -17.48 -28.14 -5.20
N VAL A 82 -18.28 -29.20 -5.34
CA VAL A 82 -18.00 -30.53 -5.89
C VAL A 82 -16.59 -31.13 -5.72
N VAL A 83 -16.38 -31.79 -4.58
CA VAL A 83 -15.60 -33.04 -4.54
C VAL A 83 -16.53 -34.16 -5.00
N TYR A 84 -16.34 -34.70 -6.21
CA TYR A 84 -17.07 -35.90 -6.64
C TYR A 84 -16.54 -37.10 -5.85
N LEU A 85 -17.33 -37.59 -4.90
CA LEU A 85 -17.19 -38.94 -4.33
C LEU A 85 -17.92 -39.91 -5.26
N SER A 86 -17.17 -40.66 -6.06
CA SER A 86 -17.70 -41.66 -7.00
C SER A 86 -18.36 -42.82 -6.24
N GLY A 87 -19.69 -42.79 -6.16
CA GLY A 87 -20.51 -43.87 -5.63
C GLY A 87 -21.09 -44.71 -6.76
N GLY A 88 -20.55 -45.91 -6.99
CA GLY A 88 -21.14 -46.90 -7.90
C GLY A 88 -22.49 -47.41 -7.37
N ARG A 89 -23.51 -47.46 -8.24
CA ARG A 89 -24.80 -48.11 -7.98
C ARG A 89 -25.18 -48.95 -9.20
N GLU A 90 -25.41 -50.25 -8.99
CA GLU A 90 -25.89 -51.17 -10.01
C GLU A 90 -27.36 -50.91 -10.39
N ALA A 91 -27.60 -50.97 -11.71
CA ALA A 91 -28.82 -51.31 -12.45
C ALA A 91 -30.10 -50.45 -12.34
N ALA A 92 -30.42 -49.73 -13.43
CA ALA A 92 -31.62 -49.96 -14.25
C ALA A 92 -31.49 -49.21 -15.61
N GLN A 93 -31.96 -49.86 -16.68
CA GLN A 93 -31.83 -49.47 -18.09
C GLN A 93 -32.44 -48.09 -18.42
N GLY A 94 -31.73 -47.32 -19.25
CA GLY A 94 -32.24 -46.12 -19.93
C GLY A 94 -31.14 -45.48 -20.78
N ASN A 95 -31.19 -45.70 -22.10
CA ASN A 95 -30.28 -45.12 -23.09
C ASN A 95 -30.51 -43.60 -23.22
N GLU A 96 -29.55 -42.78 -22.81
CA GLU A 96 -29.22 -41.49 -23.45
C GLU A 96 -27.72 -41.22 -23.30
N ALA A 97 -27.02 -41.12 -24.43
CA ALA A 97 -25.59 -40.91 -24.49
C ALA A 97 -25.25 -39.44 -24.18
N SER A 98 -24.78 -39.18 -22.97
CA SER A 98 -24.02 -37.97 -22.62
C SER A 98 -22.52 -38.27 -22.74
N PRO A 99 -21.66 -37.36 -23.23
CA PRO A 99 -20.23 -37.62 -23.28
C PRO A 99 -19.68 -37.54 -21.84
N SER A 100 -19.50 -38.68 -21.20
CA SER A 100 -18.74 -38.79 -19.96
C SER A 100 -17.29 -38.46 -20.27
N MET A 101 -16.79 -37.31 -19.81
CA MET A 101 -15.35 -37.15 -19.64
C MET A 101 -14.93 -38.14 -18.54
N ASP A 102 -14.44 -39.30 -18.98
CA ASP A 102 -13.86 -40.32 -18.13
C ASP A 102 -12.58 -39.73 -17.52
N ARG A 103 -12.68 -39.15 -16.32
CA ARG A 103 -11.52 -38.74 -15.52
C ARG A 103 -10.79 -40.02 -15.11
N SER A 104 -9.83 -40.43 -15.93
CA SER A 104 -9.00 -41.61 -15.66
C SER A 104 -8.25 -41.40 -14.34
N VAL A 105 -8.63 -42.17 -13.31
CA VAL A 105 -7.84 -42.29 -12.09
C VAL A 105 -6.51 -42.94 -12.47
N VAL A 106 -5.42 -42.22 -12.27
CA VAL A 106 -4.09 -42.61 -12.75
C VAL A 106 -3.37 -43.48 -11.72
N ARG A 107 -3.60 -43.19 -10.44
CA ARG A 107 -2.97 -43.88 -9.30
C ARG A 107 -3.88 -43.83 -8.09
N GLU A 108 -3.82 -44.88 -7.28
CA GLU A 108 -4.49 -44.93 -5.98
C GLU A 108 -3.44 -45.12 -4.88
N ARG A 109 -3.63 -44.45 -3.75
CA ARG A 109 -2.78 -44.57 -2.56
C ARG A 109 -3.63 -44.84 -1.33
N ILE A 110 -3.24 -45.81 -0.53
CA ILE A 110 -3.98 -46.21 0.68
C ILE A 110 -3.15 -45.84 1.91
N ILE A 111 -3.79 -45.19 2.88
CA ILE A 111 -3.18 -44.78 4.15
C ILE A 111 -4.09 -45.19 5.31
N TYR A 112 -3.49 -45.73 6.37
CA TYR A 112 -4.18 -46.00 7.63
C TYR A 112 -4.11 -44.76 8.53
N PHE A 113 -5.25 -44.32 9.07
CA PHE A 113 -5.29 -43.13 9.92
C PHE A 113 -6.25 -43.27 11.11
N SER A 114 -5.98 -42.48 12.15
CA SER A 114 -6.88 -42.19 13.26
C SER A 114 -7.78 -41.00 12.95
N SER A 115 -9.09 -41.23 12.86
CA SER A 115 -10.10 -40.20 12.60
C SER A 115 -10.12 -39.13 13.70
N LEU A 116 -9.86 -39.52 14.94
CA LEU A 116 -9.75 -38.60 16.08
C LEU A 116 -8.59 -37.62 15.94
N ILE A 117 -7.42 -38.08 15.49
CA ILE A 117 -6.24 -37.22 15.32
C ILE A 117 -6.50 -36.22 14.18
N LEU A 118 -6.97 -36.67 13.02
CA LEU A 118 -7.27 -35.77 11.90
C LEU A 118 -8.36 -34.76 12.27
N ALA A 119 -9.46 -35.19 12.90
CA ALA A 119 -10.54 -34.31 13.34
C ALA A 119 -10.09 -33.28 14.39
N ALA A 120 -9.15 -33.64 15.27
CA ALA A 120 -8.61 -32.71 16.25
C ALA A 120 -7.77 -31.58 15.62
N HIS A 121 -7.13 -31.85 14.48
CA HIS A 121 -6.25 -30.90 13.80
C HIS A 121 -6.91 -30.16 12.62
N SER A 122 -8.08 -30.60 12.16
CA SER A 122 -8.76 -30.08 10.96
C SER A 122 -10.28 -30.07 11.15
N PRO A 123 -10.92 -28.88 11.10
CA PRO A 123 -12.38 -28.78 11.05
C PRO A 123 -12.99 -29.51 9.85
N PHE A 124 -12.31 -29.50 8.69
CA PHE A 124 -12.73 -30.26 7.52
C PHE A 124 -12.87 -31.76 7.82
N PHE A 125 -11.84 -32.37 8.43
CA PHE A 125 -11.92 -33.79 8.80
C PHE A 125 -12.90 -34.05 9.94
N HIS A 126 -13.03 -33.11 10.88
CA HIS A 126 -14.05 -33.20 11.92
C HIS A 126 -15.45 -33.31 11.30
N GLU A 127 -15.82 -32.38 10.42
CA GLU A 127 -17.10 -32.40 9.71
C GLU A 127 -17.30 -33.65 8.87
N LEU A 128 -16.25 -34.08 8.15
CA LEU A 128 -16.27 -35.30 7.35
C LEU A 128 -16.62 -36.54 8.19
N PHE A 129 -16.17 -36.58 9.44
CA PHE A 129 -16.41 -37.71 10.34
C PHE A 129 -17.63 -37.53 11.26
N SER A 130 -18.11 -36.31 11.51
CA SER A 130 -19.18 -36.02 12.48
C SER A 130 -20.57 -35.76 11.88
N ASN A 131 -20.68 -35.34 10.61
CA ASN A 131 -21.93 -34.78 10.07
C ASN A 131 -23.03 -35.79 9.67
N GLY A 132 -22.93 -37.06 10.08
CA GLY A 132 -23.96 -38.07 9.82
C GLY A 132 -24.14 -38.45 8.33
N MET A 133 -23.21 -38.03 7.47
CA MET A 133 -23.11 -38.42 6.06
C MET A 133 -22.70 -39.91 5.94
N ARG A 134 -22.68 -40.46 4.72
CA ARG A 134 -22.35 -41.91 4.51
C ARG A 134 -20.96 -42.25 5.06
N GLU A 135 -20.04 -41.31 4.96
CA GLU A 135 -18.63 -41.37 5.35
C GLU A 135 -18.48 -41.52 6.87
N THR A 136 -19.40 -40.97 7.67
CA THR A 136 -19.43 -41.15 9.12
C THR A 136 -19.48 -42.63 9.52
N LYS A 137 -20.16 -43.46 8.71
CA LYS A 137 -20.34 -44.90 8.95
C LYS A 137 -19.37 -45.78 8.15
N GLN A 138 -18.57 -45.22 7.26
CA GLN A 138 -17.64 -45.98 6.41
C GLN A 138 -16.25 -46.10 7.02
N GLN A 139 -15.74 -47.33 7.12
CA GLN A 139 -14.33 -47.55 7.49
C GLN A 139 -13.34 -47.04 6.45
N GLN A 140 -13.76 -46.95 5.19
CA GLN A 140 -12.94 -46.47 4.08
C GLN A 140 -13.50 -45.16 3.54
N VAL A 141 -12.66 -44.12 3.52
CA VAL A 141 -13.00 -42.79 3.02
C VAL A 141 -12.17 -42.53 1.77
N THR A 142 -12.78 -42.03 0.71
CA THR A 142 -12.09 -41.72 -0.54
C THR A 142 -11.88 -40.22 -0.67
N LEU A 143 -10.68 -39.78 -1.04
CA LEU A 143 -10.37 -38.40 -1.40
C LEU A 143 -9.78 -38.36 -2.80
N SER A 144 -10.32 -37.52 -3.68
CA SER A 144 -9.75 -37.29 -5.00
C SER A 144 -8.86 -36.05 -4.98
N ILE A 145 -7.61 -36.19 -5.43
CA ILE A 145 -6.63 -35.11 -5.52
C ILE A 145 -5.92 -35.10 -6.87
N GLN A 146 -5.32 -33.97 -7.18
CA GLN A 146 -4.44 -33.83 -8.33
C GLN A 146 -3.06 -34.46 -8.06
N ALA A 147 -2.37 -34.91 -9.10
CA ALA A 147 -1.04 -35.50 -8.98
C ALA A 147 -0.02 -34.52 -8.39
N SER A 148 -0.13 -33.24 -8.72
CA SER A 148 0.67 -32.14 -8.15
C SER A 148 0.51 -31.98 -6.63
N ASP A 149 -0.67 -32.27 -6.08
CA ASP A 149 -1.00 -32.13 -4.66
C ASP A 149 -0.49 -33.30 -3.79
N GLU A 150 -0.14 -34.45 -4.38
CA GLU A 150 0.13 -35.69 -3.64
C GLU A 150 1.20 -35.50 -2.58
N ALA A 151 2.36 -34.95 -2.95
CA ALA A 151 3.49 -34.78 -2.02
C ALA A 151 3.13 -33.86 -0.85
N SER A 152 2.47 -32.74 -1.14
CA SER A 152 2.09 -31.73 -0.16
C SER A 152 1.01 -32.23 0.80
N LEU A 153 0.05 -33.03 0.31
CA LEU A 153 -0.93 -33.69 1.17
C LEU A 153 -0.28 -34.72 2.09
N MET A 154 0.67 -35.51 1.58
CA MET A 154 1.38 -36.49 2.41
C MET A 154 2.16 -35.82 3.54
N ASP A 155 2.82 -34.69 3.26
CA ASP A 155 3.50 -33.90 4.28
C ASP A 155 2.53 -33.29 5.28
N LEU A 156 1.37 -32.80 4.85
CA LEU A 156 0.33 -32.31 5.76
C LEU A 156 -0.20 -33.42 6.68
N LEU A 157 -0.47 -34.61 6.13
CA LEU A 157 -0.92 -35.76 6.90
C LEU A 157 0.14 -36.21 7.90
N ASN A 158 1.42 -36.25 7.50
CA ASN A 158 2.51 -36.53 8.43
C ASN A 158 2.61 -35.46 9.53
N PHE A 159 2.46 -34.18 9.18
CA PHE A 159 2.50 -33.06 10.11
C PHE A 159 1.40 -33.17 11.19
N MET A 160 0.19 -33.61 10.84
CA MET A 160 -0.87 -33.83 11.83
C MET A 160 -0.53 -34.86 12.91
N TYR A 161 0.43 -35.76 12.65
CA TYR A 161 0.91 -36.75 13.62
C TYR A 161 2.21 -36.31 14.29
N SER A 162 3.17 -35.76 13.54
CA SER A 162 4.53 -35.51 14.01
C SER A 162 4.80 -34.05 14.40
N ASN A 163 3.91 -33.13 14.04
CA ASN A 163 4.12 -31.67 14.07
C ASN A 163 5.39 -31.21 13.31
N THR A 164 5.89 -32.01 12.36
CA THR A 164 7.08 -31.69 11.57
C THR A 164 6.85 -31.92 10.07
N LEU A 165 7.52 -31.10 9.25
CA LEU A 165 7.51 -31.20 7.79
C LEU A 165 8.86 -31.72 7.30
N THR A 166 8.83 -32.61 6.30
CA THR A 166 10.04 -33.19 5.73
C THR A 166 10.72 -32.24 4.73
N ARG A 167 9.92 -31.41 4.05
CA ARG A 167 10.38 -30.44 3.05
C ARG A 167 10.61 -29.08 3.70
N THR A 168 11.76 -28.46 3.41
CA THR A 168 12.16 -27.16 3.95
C THR A 168 12.44 -26.11 2.87
N THR A 169 12.20 -26.42 1.59
CA THR A 169 12.40 -25.47 0.49
C THR A 169 11.20 -24.52 0.38
N PRO A 170 11.40 -23.24 -0.04
CA PRO A 170 10.31 -22.27 -0.13
C PRO A 170 9.13 -22.75 -0.98
N CYS A 171 9.40 -23.22 -2.20
CA CYS A 171 8.39 -23.75 -3.11
C CYS A 171 7.54 -24.86 -2.46
N ALA A 172 8.21 -25.84 -1.86
CA ALA A 172 7.54 -26.96 -1.20
C ALA A 172 6.65 -26.53 -0.03
N LEU A 173 7.16 -25.61 0.79
CA LEU A 173 6.44 -25.10 1.94
C LEU A 173 5.19 -24.32 1.51
N LEU A 174 5.25 -23.59 0.39
CA LEU A 174 4.09 -22.91 -0.19
C LEU A 174 3.04 -23.91 -0.69
N ASP A 175 3.45 -24.97 -1.39
CA ASP A 175 2.53 -26.01 -1.85
C ASP A 175 1.82 -26.66 -0.64
N VAL A 176 2.57 -26.98 0.44
CA VAL A 176 2.00 -27.48 1.70
C VAL A 176 1.08 -26.45 2.35
N LEU A 177 1.42 -25.17 2.30
CA LEU A 177 0.62 -24.08 2.88
C LEU A 177 -0.73 -23.94 2.14
N VAL A 178 -0.76 -24.02 0.81
CA VAL A 178 -2.01 -24.02 0.02
C VAL A 178 -2.88 -25.24 0.35
N ILE A 179 -2.26 -26.43 0.50
CA ILE A 179 -2.99 -27.64 0.90
C ILE A 179 -3.49 -27.55 2.34
N ALA A 180 -2.72 -26.96 3.26
CA ALA A 180 -3.14 -26.74 4.63
C ALA A 180 -4.38 -25.83 4.72
N ASP A 181 -4.47 -24.80 3.88
CA ASP A 181 -5.68 -23.96 3.76
C ASP A 181 -6.88 -24.78 3.26
N LYS A 182 -6.69 -25.55 2.18
CA LYS A 182 -7.72 -26.44 1.59
C LYS A 182 -8.32 -27.43 2.60
N PHE A 183 -7.49 -27.99 3.48
CA PHE A 183 -7.92 -28.92 4.53
C PHE A 183 -8.08 -28.24 5.91
N GLN A 184 -8.07 -26.91 5.98
CA GLN A 184 -8.32 -26.11 7.17
C GLN A 184 -7.42 -26.45 8.39
N VAL A 185 -6.14 -26.78 8.14
CA VAL A 185 -5.15 -27.10 9.19
C VAL A 185 -4.35 -25.85 9.57
N ASP A 186 -4.96 -24.99 10.39
CA ASP A 186 -4.39 -23.70 10.79
C ASP A 186 -3.02 -23.80 11.50
N ALA A 187 -2.81 -24.86 12.29
CA ALA A 187 -1.51 -25.13 12.92
C ALA A 187 -0.38 -25.30 11.88
N CYS A 188 -0.67 -25.94 10.75
CA CYS A 188 0.29 -26.13 9.66
C CYS A 188 0.53 -24.80 8.92
N LEU A 189 -0.52 -24.00 8.66
CA LEU A 189 -0.37 -22.66 8.08
C LEU A 189 0.60 -21.78 8.89
N ARG A 190 0.42 -21.74 10.22
CA ARG A 190 1.32 -21.00 11.11
C ARG A 190 2.74 -21.53 11.05
N TYR A 191 2.91 -22.85 11.07
CA TYR A 191 4.21 -23.49 11.03
C TYR A 191 4.96 -23.19 9.71
N CYS A 192 4.30 -23.34 8.56
CA CYS A 192 4.87 -22.99 7.25
C CYS A 192 5.24 -21.50 7.18
N SER A 193 4.34 -20.61 7.62
CA SER A 193 4.56 -19.15 7.66
C SER A 193 5.81 -18.80 8.48
N GLN A 194 5.98 -19.40 9.66
CA GLN A 194 7.15 -19.19 10.52
C GLN A 194 8.45 -19.74 9.92
N LEU A 195 8.40 -20.89 9.24
CA LEU A 195 9.58 -21.43 8.55
C LEU A 195 9.99 -20.57 7.36
N LEU A 196 9.03 -20.15 6.54
CA LEU A 196 9.27 -19.29 5.38
C LEU A 196 9.88 -17.94 5.79
N LEU A 197 9.45 -17.38 6.92
CA LEU A 197 10.03 -16.15 7.49
C LEU A 197 11.47 -16.31 8.00
N LYS A 198 11.91 -17.54 8.36
CA LYS A 198 13.27 -17.82 8.80
C LYS A 198 14.25 -18.01 7.64
N LEU A 199 13.73 -18.27 6.44
CA LEU A 199 14.54 -18.41 5.24
C LEU A 199 14.92 -17.03 4.69
N PRO A 200 16.06 -16.91 3.99
CA PRO A 200 16.40 -15.67 3.31
C PRO A 200 15.32 -15.35 2.27
N MET A 201 14.84 -14.10 2.29
CA MET A 201 13.88 -13.60 1.32
C MET A 201 14.63 -12.83 0.23
N ASP A 202 14.30 -13.12 -1.01
CA ASP A 202 14.77 -12.45 -2.21
C ASP A 202 13.57 -11.88 -2.99
N TYR A 203 13.86 -11.22 -4.12
CA TYR A 203 12.84 -10.60 -4.96
C TYR A 203 11.79 -11.61 -5.46
N GLU A 204 12.23 -12.78 -5.93
CA GLU A 204 11.34 -13.79 -6.52
C GLU A 204 10.45 -14.45 -5.46
N THR A 205 11.03 -14.81 -4.32
CA THR A 205 10.30 -15.40 -3.19
C THR A 205 9.31 -14.41 -2.57
N ALA A 206 9.67 -13.13 -2.44
CA ALA A 206 8.75 -12.11 -1.95
C ALA A 206 7.52 -11.97 -2.85
N LEU A 207 7.71 -11.90 -4.18
CA LEU A 207 6.60 -11.86 -5.13
C LEU A 207 5.74 -13.13 -5.06
N LEU A 208 6.38 -14.30 -4.96
CA LEU A 208 5.67 -15.56 -4.84
C LEU A 208 4.78 -15.61 -3.58
N TYR A 209 5.25 -15.09 -2.45
CA TYR A 209 4.47 -15.02 -1.21
C TYR A 209 3.28 -14.08 -1.33
N LEU A 210 3.40 -12.98 -2.08
CA LEU A 210 2.32 -12.03 -2.29
C LEU A 210 1.30 -12.47 -3.36
N ASN A 211 1.68 -13.41 -4.22
CA ASN A 211 0.82 -14.02 -5.24
C ASN A 211 0.07 -15.27 -4.75
N LEU A 212 0.11 -15.58 -3.45
CA LEU A 212 -0.66 -16.68 -2.87
C LEU A 212 -2.18 -16.46 -3.04
N PRO A 213 -2.99 -17.54 -3.02
CA PRO A 213 -4.44 -17.43 -3.12
C PRO A 213 -5.04 -16.45 -2.09
N PRO A 214 -6.10 -15.69 -2.43
CA PRO A 214 -6.70 -14.73 -1.50
C PRO A 214 -7.20 -15.37 -0.19
N THR A 215 -7.72 -16.60 -0.23
CA THR A 215 -8.17 -17.34 0.97
C THR A 215 -7.02 -17.50 1.97
N VAL A 216 -5.87 -17.92 1.46
CA VAL A 216 -4.62 -18.10 2.19
C VAL A 216 -4.11 -16.76 2.76
N LEU A 217 -4.04 -15.72 1.92
CA LEU A 217 -3.50 -14.41 2.31
C LEU A 217 -4.36 -13.68 3.36
N MET A 218 -5.64 -14.02 3.48
CA MET A 218 -6.56 -13.46 4.46
C MET A 218 -6.48 -14.17 5.82
N SER A 219 -5.84 -15.35 5.88
CA SER A 219 -5.64 -16.08 7.13
C SER A 219 -4.73 -15.31 8.09
N ASP A 220 -5.16 -15.20 9.36
CA ASP A 220 -4.37 -14.59 10.45
C ASP A 220 -2.98 -15.25 10.59
N SER A 221 -2.90 -16.53 10.25
CA SER A 221 -1.70 -17.37 10.35
C SER A 221 -0.64 -17.06 9.29
N VAL A 222 -1.05 -16.52 8.14
CA VAL A 222 -0.17 -16.19 7.00
C VAL A 222 0.12 -14.68 6.93
N ARG A 223 -0.66 -13.84 7.62
CA ARG A 223 -0.44 -12.38 7.70
C ARG A 223 1.02 -11.99 7.99
N PRO A 224 1.75 -12.60 8.95
CA PRO A 224 3.15 -12.23 9.20
C PRO A 224 4.08 -12.44 8.00
N LEU A 225 3.83 -13.49 7.20
CA LEU A 225 4.60 -13.77 5.97
C LEU A 225 4.34 -12.71 4.91
N LYS A 226 3.06 -12.38 4.68
CA LYS A 226 2.64 -11.31 3.77
C LYS A 226 3.24 -9.96 4.17
N ASP A 227 3.16 -9.61 5.44
CA ASP A 227 3.72 -8.35 5.96
C ASP A 227 5.25 -8.32 5.83
N GLY A 228 5.92 -9.45 6.05
CA GLY A 228 7.35 -9.61 5.82
C GLY A 228 7.74 -9.37 4.36
N ALA A 229 7.00 -9.97 3.42
CA ALA A 229 7.22 -9.79 1.98
C ALA A 229 6.95 -8.35 1.52
N ASN A 230 5.88 -7.73 2.02
CA ASN A 230 5.57 -6.33 1.75
C ASN A 230 6.71 -5.41 2.22
N LYS A 231 7.17 -5.59 3.47
CA LYS A 231 8.27 -4.81 4.04
C LYS A 231 9.58 -5.01 3.26
N PHE A 232 9.86 -6.23 2.83
CA PHE A 232 11.05 -6.53 2.04
C PHE A 232 11.03 -5.77 0.70
N LEU A 233 9.96 -5.86 -0.07
CA LEU A 233 9.85 -5.16 -1.36
C LEU A 233 9.87 -3.64 -1.18
N ALA A 234 9.14 -3.12 -0.19
CA ALA A 234 9.15 -1.70 0.14
C ALA A 234 10.55 -1.18 0.49
N ALA A 235 11.35 -1.97 1.20
CA ALA A 235 12.73 -1.61 1.54
C ALA A 235 13.67 -1.65 0.32
N GLN A 236 13.49 -2.60 -0.60
CA GLN A 236 14.27 -2.70 -1.83
C GLN A 236 14.03 -1.50 -2.76
N PHE A 237 12.77 -1.10 -2.92
CA PHE A 237 12.36 0.00 -3.81
C PHE A 237 12.06 1.30 -3.05
N LYS A 238 12.76 1.53 -1.93
CA LYS A 238 12.51 2.68 -1.06
C LYS A 238 12.67 4.03 -1.78
N ASP A 239 13.73 4.21 -2.57
CA ASP A 239 13.95 5.41 -3.38
C ASP A 239 13.37 5.21 -4.78
N ILE A 240 12.10 5.58 -4.95
CA ILE A 240 11.36 5.35 -6.19
C ILE A 240 11.93 6.14 -7.37
N GLY A 241 12.59 7.28 -7.08
CA GLY A 241 13.22 8.10 -8.11
C GLY A 241 14.44 7.41 -8.74
N ARG A 242 15.11 6.51 -8.00
CA ARG A 242 16.25 5.75 -8.51
C ARG A 242 15.82 4.50 -9.27
N PHE A 243 14.76 3.84 -8.84
CA PHE A 243 14.31 2.54 -9.36
C PHE A 243 13.00 2.62 -10.14
N GLN A 244 12.75 3.75 -10.82
CA GLN A 244 11.46 4.01 -11.44
C GLN A 244 11.12 2.97 -12.52
N GLU A 245 12.09 2.56 -13.35
CA GLU A 245 11.85 1.59 -14.42
C GLU A 245 11.56 0.19 -13.88
N GLU A 246 12.30 -0.23 -12.86
CA GLU A 246 12.12 -1.51 -12.18
C GLU A 246 10.75 -1.57 -11.49
N VAL A 247 10.35 -0.49 -10.82
CA VAL A 247 9.02 -0.36 -10.20
C VAL A 247 7.91 -0.44 -11.24
N LEU A 248 8.10 0.18 -12.41
CA LEU A 248 7.15 0.08 -13.54
C LEU A 248 7.08 -1.32 -14.16
N ASN A 249 8.05 -2.21 -13.90
CA ASN A 249 8.06 -3.60 -14.34
C ASN A 249 7.47 -4.57 -13.30
N LEU A 250 7.16 -4.11 -12.07
CA LEU A 250 6.62 -4.97 -11.02
C LEU A 250 5.22 -5.51 -11.40
N PRO A 251 4.89 -6.75 -11.00
CA PRO A 251 3.52 -7.24 -11.05
C PRO A 251 2.62 -6.50 -10.04
N LEU A 252 1.30 -6.67 -10.15
CA LEU A 252 0.31 -5.97 -9.32
C LEU A 252 0.60 -6.08 -7.82
N ALA A 253 0.88 -7.29 -7.33
CA ALA A 253 1.17 -7.51 -5.91
C ALA A 253 2.46 -6.78 -5.45
N GLY A 254 3.45 -6.67 -6.33
CA GLY A 254 4.71 -5.98 -6.04
C GLY A 254 4.55 -4.46 -5.98
N ILE A 255 3.86 -3.87 -6.97
CA ILE A 255 3.62 -2.41 -6.96
C ILE A 255 2.77 -2.00 -5.76
N GLU A 256 1.79 -2.80 -5.36
CA GLU A 256 0.98 -2.56 -4.17
C GLU A 256 1.81 -2.60 -2.90
N ALA A 257 2.71 -3.58 -2.76
CA ALA A 257 3.61 -3.68 -1.62
C ALA A 257 4.49 -2.42 -1.46
N VAL A 258 5.07 -1.96 -2.57
CA VAL A 258 5.95 -0.78 -2.58
C VAL A 258 5.17 0.49 -2.27
N LEU A 259 4.05 0.73 -2.96
CA LEU A 259 3.27 1.95 -2.81
C LEU A 259 2.46 2.00 -1.51
N SER A 260 2.26 0.87 -0.81
CA SER A 260 1.63 0.88 0.52
C SER A 260 2.55 1.41 1.63
N SER A 261 3.86 1.54 1.38
CA SER A 261 4.84 1.87 2.42
C SER A 261 4.89 3.36 2.79
N ASP A 262 4.73 3.69 4.07
CA ASP A 262 4.91 5.06 4.58
C ASP A 262 6.37 5.55 4.46
N ASP A 263 7.34 4.64 4.51
CA ASP A 263 8.78 4.97 4.40
C ASP A 263 9.26 5.19 2.96
N LEU A 264 8.36 5.13 1.97
CA LEU A 264 8.69 5.33 0.56
C LEU A 264 9.21 6.75 0.32
N GLU A 265 10.43 6.86 -0.22
CA GLU A 265 11.09 8.11 -0.55
C GLU A 265 10.68 8.57 -1.95
N VAL A 266 9.82 9.57 -2.00
CA VAL A 266 9.27 10.13 -3.23
C VAL A 266 9.37 11.65 -3.21
N ALA A 267 9.45 12.32 -4.36
CA ALA A 267 9.53 13.78 -4.39
C ALA A 267 8.25 14.42 -3.86
N THR A 268 7.10 14.01 -4.38
CA THR A 268 5.76 14.46 -4.02
C THR A 268 4.75 13.31 -4.14
N GLU A 269 3.58 13.43 -3.52
CA GLU A 269 2.52 12.42 -3.71
C GLU A 269 1.98 12.40 -5.16
N TYR A 270 2.19 13.47 -5.93
CA TYR A 270 1.84 13.48 -7.35
C TYR A 270 2.72 12.53 -8.17
N ASP A 271 3.98 12.34 -7.80
CA ASP A 271 4.85 11.37 -8.49
C ASP A 271 4.35 9.94 -8.26
N VAL A 272 3.78 9.64 -7.09
CA VAL A 272 3.12 8.34 -6.84
C VAL A 272 1.92 8.18 -7.77
N TYR A 273 1.09 9.22 -7.90
CA TYR A 273 -0.05 9.22 -8.82
C TYR A 273 0.39 9.01 -10.27
N ASP A 274 1.43 9.71 -10.73
CA ASP A 274 1.97 9.56 -12.08
C ASP A 274 2.54 8.16 -12.33
N ILE A 275 3.27 7.59 -11.37
CA ILE A 275 3.79 6.22 -11.46
C ILE A 275 2.66 5.20 -11.54
N VAL A 276 1.60 5.36 -10.73
CA VAL A 276 0.40 4.49 -10.78
C VAL A 276 -0.22 4.51 -12.17
N LEU A 277 -0.41 5.69 -12.77
CA LEU A 277 -0.99 5.79 -14.10
C LEU A 277 -0.08 5.21 -15.18
N LYS A 278 1.23 5.48 -15.12
CA LYS A 278 2.22 4.90 -16.04
C LYS A 278 2.26 3.38 -15.95
N TRP A 279 2.25 2.84 -14.73
CA TRP A 279 2.18 1.40 -14.49
C TRP A 279 0.89 0.81 -15.05
N ALA A 280 -0.26 1.40 -14.72
CA ALA A 280 -1.56 0.91 -15.17
C ALA A 280 -1.70 0.92 -16.70
N ARG A 281 -1.22 1.98 -17.37
CA ARG A 281 -1.21 2.07 -18.85
C ARG A 281 -0.29 1.05 -19.51
N LYS A 282 0.79 0.66 -18.84
CA LYS A 282 1.77 -0.30 -19.35
C LYS A 282 1.28 -1.74 -19.24
N HIS A 283 0.69 -2.11 -18.10
CA HIS A 283 0.22 -3.47 -17.83
C HIS A 283 -1.20 -3.73 -18.34
N TYR A 284 -2.04 -2.69 -18.42
CA TYR A 284 -3.43 -2.78 -18.87
C TYR A 284 -3.67 -1.83 -20.05
N PRO A 285 -3.43 -2.29 -21.30
CA PRO A 285 -3.64 -1.47 -22.48
C PRO A 285 -5.12 -1.16 -22.72
N GLU A 286 -6.01 -2.09 -22.34
CA GLU A 286 -7.46 -1.93 -22.46
C GLU A 286 -8.01 -0.96 -21.40
N LEU A 287 -8.84 -0.01 -21.83
CA LEU A 287 -9.26 1.11 -20.98
C LEU A 287 -10.15 0.65 -19.82
N GLU A 288 -11.08 -0.25 -20.09
CA GLU A 288 -12.07 -0.70 -19.08
C GLU A 288 -11.41 -1.56 -18.00
N GLU A 289 -10.53 -2.48 -18.39
CA GLU A 289 -9.73 -3.27 -17.44
C GLU A 289 -8.81 -2.36 -16.61
N ARG A 290 -8.13 -1.41 -17.26
CA ARG A 290 -7.28 -0.43 -16.59
C ARG A 290 -8.06 0.37 -15.55
N ARG A 291 -9.24 0.87 -15.91
CA ARG A 291 -10.11 1.63 -15.01
C ARG A 291 -10.51 0.83 -13.79
N GLU A 292 -10.88 -0.44 -13.97
CA GLU A 292 -11.30 -1.28 -12.87
C GLU A 292 -10.15 -1.59 -11.91
N ILE A 293 -8.95 -1.91 -12.42
CA ILE A 293 -7.76 -2.13 -11.58
C ILE A 293 -7.34 -0.84 -10.86
N VAL A 294 -7.32 0.30 -11.55
CA VAL A 294 -7.00 1.60 -10.94
C VAL A 294 -7.98 1.89 -9.80
N LYS A 295 -9.29 1.78 -10.06
CA LYS A 295 -10.36 2.02 -9.08
C LYS A 295 -10.28 1.09 -7.88
N THR A 296 -10.11 -0.22 -8.11
CA THR A 296 -10.23 -1.22 -7.05
C THR A 296 -8.93 -1.38 -6.27
N ARG A 297 -7.76 -1.31 -6.90
CA ARG A 297 -6.48 -1.70 -6.28
C ARG A 297 -5.53 -0.52 -6.08
N LEU A 298 -5.43 0.40 -7.04
CA LEU A 298 -4.33 1.39 -7.05
C LEU A 298 -4.68 2.74 -6.42
N LEU A 299 -5.88 3.29 -6.64
CA LEU A 299 -6.23 4.63 -6.11
C LEU A 299 -6.15 4.69 -4.58
N ARG A 300 -6.39 3.57 -3.91
CA ARG A 300 -6.28 3.47 -2.44
C ARG A 300 -4.85 3.63 -1.90
N LEU A 301 -3.84 3.55 -2.77
CA LEU A 301 -2.43 3.67 -2.41
C LEU A 301 -1.95 5.13 -2.48
N ILE A 302 -2.77 6.02 -3.05
CA ILE A 302 -2.43 7.43 -3.27
C ILE A 302 -3.06 8.29 -2.17
N ARG A 303 -2.27 9.14 -1.54
CA ARG A 303 -2.71 10.08 -0.50
C ARG A 303 -3.13 11.41 -1.10
N PHE A 304 -4.22 11.40 -1.87
CA PHE A 304 -4.77 12.60 -2.53
C PHE A 304 -4.86 13.87 -1.65
N PRO A 305 -5.21 13.80 -0.35
CA PRO A 305 -5.25 15.00 0.49
C PRO A 305 -3.89 15.72 0.64
N LEU A 306 -2.77 15.03 0.41
CA LEU A 306 -1.41 15.56 0.49
C LEU A 306 -0.91 16.14 -0.85
N MET A 307 -1.72 16.09 -1.92
CA MET A 307 -1.43 16.74 -3.21
C MET A 307 -1.85 18.21 -3.19
N ILE A 308 -1.11 19.08 -3.90
CA ILE A 308 -1.53 20.47 -4.12
C ILE A 308 -2.80 20.56 -4.98
N SER A 309 -3.55 21.65 -4.82
CA SER A 309 -4.85 21.82 -5.49
C SER A 309 -4.74 21.81 -7.02
N GLY A 310 -3.64 22.33 -7.58
CA GLY A 310 -3.34 22.24 -9.01
C GLY A 310 -3.28 20.79 -9.50
N ASN A 311 -2.59 19.92 -8.75
CA ASN A 311 -2.47 18.50 -9.07
C ASN A 311 -3.81 17.77 -8.93
N LEU A 312 -4.65 18.16 -7.96
CA LEU A 312 -6.01 17.61 -7.83
C LEU A 312 -6.91 17.97 -9.02
N LYS A 313 -6.69 19.10 -9.68
CA LYS A 313 -7.39 19.46 -10.92
C LYS A 313 -7.06 18.47 -12.04
N GLU A 314 -5.81 18.01 -12.12
CA GLU A 314 -5.41 17.01 -13.12
C GLU A 314 -6.10 15.66 -12.90
N VAL A 315 -6.34 15.28 -11.64
CA VAL A 315 -7.10 14.07 -11.28
C VAL A 315 -8.52 14.13 -11.85
N LEU A 316 -9.19 15.30 -11.82
CA LEU A 316 -10.52 15.49 -12.40
C LEU A 316 -10.54 15.31 -13.92
N THR A 317 -9.44 15.63 -14.59
CA THR A 317 -9.31 15.55 -16.05
C THR A 317 -8.74 14.22 -16.54
N CYS A 318 -8.47 13.27 -15.65
CA CYS A 318 -7.83 12.01 -15.99
C CYS A 318 -8.81 11.02 -16.65
N ASN A 319 -8.50 10.59 -17.87
CA ASN A 319 -9.33 9.63 -18.62
C ASN A 319 -9.31 8.20 -18.05
N ASP A 320 -8.28 7.87 -17.26
CA ASP A 320 -8.08 6.54 -16.66
C ASP A 320 -8.88 6.34 -15.38
N ILE A 321 -9.56 7.39 -14.91
CA ILE A 321 -10.38 7.38 -13.70
C ILE A 321 -11.81 7.74 -14.11
N ASP A 322 -12.78 7.04 -13.55
CA ASP A 322 -14.18 7.41 -13.74
C ASP A 322 -14.44 8.85 -13.23
N PRO A 323 -15.11 9.73 -14.00
CA PRO A 323 -15.32 11.13 -13.61
C PRO A 323 -16.05 11.32 -12.27
N GLN A 324 -16.98 10.42 -11.91
CA GLN A 324 -17.72 10.50 -10.65
C GLN A 324 -16.80 10.13 -9.48
N LEU A 325 -15.98 9.08 -9.66
CA LEU A 325 -14.98 8.69 -8.68
C LEU A 325 -13.91 9.76 -8.49
N ALA A 326 -13.38 10.34 -9.58
CA ALA A 326 -12.42 11.44 -9.53
C ALA A 326 -13.00 12.64 -8.75
N SER A 327 -14.24 13.02 -9.05
CA SER A 327 -14.95 14.10 -8.35
C SER A 327 -15.06 13.82 -6.84
N ARG A 328 -15.42 12.58 -6.48
CA ARG A 328 -15.53 12.17 -5.07
C ARG A 328 -14.19 12.26 -4.33
N ILE A 329 -13.12 11.70 -4.92
CA ILE A 329 -11.78 11.71 -4.34
C ILE A 329 -11.30 13.14 -4.12
N VAL A 330 -11.48 14.01 -5.10
CA VAL A 330 -11.07 15.41 -5.03
C VAL A 330 -11.88 16.17 -3.98
N LEU A 331 -13.19 15.99 -3.92
CA LEU A 331 -14.02 16.59 -2.88
C LEU A 331 -13.61 16.15 -1.47
N GLU A 332 -13.43 14.85 -1.25
CA GLU A 332 -12.98 14.29 0.04
C GLU A 332 -11.62 14.88 0.44
N SER A 333 -10.70 15.03 -0.54
CA SER A 333 -9.38 15.65 -0.33
C SER A 333 -9.48 17.13 0.03
N LEU A 334 -10.32 17.90 -0.66
CA LEU A 334 -10.54 19.33 -0.36
C LEU A 334 -11.20 19.52 1.01
N PHE A 335 -12.20 18.69 1.36
CA PHE A 335 -12.80 18.72 2.69
C PHE A 335 -11.80 18.36 3.78
N PHE A 336 -10.90 17.42 3.54
CA PHE A 336 -9.82 17.12 4.48
C PHE A 336 -8.90 18.34 4.68
N LYS A 337 -8.47 18.98 3.59
CA LYS A 337 -7.63 20.19 3.63
C LYS A 337 -8.31 21.37 4.32
N ALA A 338 -9.64 21.49 4.21
CA ALA A 338 -10.41 22.54 4.87
C ALA A 338 -10.58 22.35 6.39
N LYS A 339 -10.32 21.15 6.94
CA LYS A 339 -10.42 20.91 8.39
C LYS A 339 -9.26 21.58 9.14
N ALA A 340 -9.53 22.06 10.35
CA ALA A 340 -8.50 22.60 11.24
C ALA A 340 -7.41 21.56 11.55
N SER A 341 -6.16 22.00 11.71
CA SER A 341 -4.98 21.13 11.85
C SER A 341 -5.08 20.11 13.02
N HIS A 342 -5.72 20.47 14.13
CA HIS A 342 -5.94 19.53 15.24
C HIS A 342 -6.95 18.42 14.89
N ARG A 343 -7.97 18.71 14.06
CA ARG A 343 -8.92 17.70 13.57
C ARG A 343 -8.27 16.81 12.52
N GLN A 344 -7.40 17.35 11.68
CA GLN A 344 -6.58 16.53 10.77
C GLN A 344 -5.73 15.55 11.57
N ARG A 345 -5.02 16.01 12.61
CA ARG A 345 -4.21 15.15 13.50
C ARG A 345 -5.01 14.11 14.25
N TYR A 346 -6.18 14.47 14.77
CA TYR A 346 -7.07 13.53 15.44
C TYR A 346 -7.53 12.42 14.48
N LEU A 347 -7.91 12.79 13.25
CA LEU A 347 -8.27 11.80 12.23
C LEU A 347 -7.07 10.92 11.86
N THR A 348 -5.86 11.47 11.74
CA THR A 348 -4.64 10.67 11.52
C THR A 348 -4.30 9.75 12.70
N ALA A 349 -4.64 10.12 13.95
CA ALA A 349 -4.28 9.37 15.15
C ALA A 349 -5.33 8.33 15.62
N GLU A 350 -6.61 8.56 15.39
CA GLU A 350 -7.70 7.69 15.86
C GLU A 350 -8.03 6.52 14.90
N GLN A 351 -7.46 6.53 13.69
CA GLN A 351 -7.88 5.67 12.57
C GLN A 351 -7.05 4.36 12.41
N VAL A 352 -6.68 3.71 13.51
CA VAL A 352 -6.06 2.37 13.48
C VAL A 352 -7.07 1.25 13.14
N ASN A 353 -8.38 1.55 13.15
CA ASN A 353 -9.46 0.53 13.11
C ASN A 353 -10.42 0.61 11.91
N SER A 354 -10.07 1.26 10.79
CA SER A 354 -10.94 1.31 9.60
C SER A 354 -10.15 1.17 8.30
N THR A 355 -10.74 0.55 7.29
CA THR A 355 -10.14 0.24 5.96
C THR A 355 -9.69 1.48 5.16
N THR A 356 -9.94 2.68 5.69
CA THR A 356 -9.54 4.01 5.18
C THR A 356 -8.32 4.58 5.94
N SER A 357 -7.58 3.73 6.65
CA SER A 357 -6.53 4.08 7.63
C SER A 357 -5.26 4.73 7.06
N TYR A 358 -4.87 4.42 5.81
CA TYR A 358 -3.53 4.76 5.28
C TYR A 358 -3.42 6.12 4.59
N PHE A 359 -4.52 6.88 4.45
CA PHE A 359 -4.59 8.04 3.56
C PHE A 359 -3.97 9.33 4.13
N LEU A 360 -3.54 9.35 5.40
CA LEU A 360 -3.20 10.59 6.11
C LEU A 360 -1.82 10.59 6.79
N VAL A 361 -1.07 9.50 6.69
CA VAL A 361 0.32 9.46 7.16
C VAL A 361 1.22 10.02 6.06
N GLU A 362 2.02 11.03 6.36
CA GLU A 362 2.96 11.59 5.38
C GLU A 362 4.04 10.56 5.03
N ARG A 363 4.32 10.43 3.73
CA ARG A 363 5.46 9.65 3.22
C ARG A 363 6.78 10.36 3.53
N ALA A 364 7.90 9.69 3.28
CA ALA A 364 9.23 10.32 3.29
C ALA A 364 9.44 11.26 2.07
N TYR A 365 8.68 12.35 2.00
CA TYR A 365 8.73 13.28 0.87
C TYR A 365 10.06 14.05 0.79
N LYS A 366 10.66 14.14 -0.40
CA LYS A 366 11.82 15.03 -0.65
C LYS A 366 11.40 16.51 -0.59
N PHE A 367 10.19 16.82 -1.05
CA PHE A 367 9.61 18.17 -1.01
C PHE A 367 8.40 18.21 -0.09
N ARG A 368 8.41 19.13 0.87
CA ARG A 368 7.37 19.24 1.89
C ARG A 368 6.04 19.68 1.29
N PRO A 369 4.92 18.98 1.58
CA PRO A 369 3.59 19.45 1.24
C PRO A 369 3.32 20.87 1.79
N ILE A 370 2.64 21.69 1.00
CA ILE A 370 2.27 23.06 1.35
C ILE A 370 0.80 23.34 1.04
N GLN A 371 0.24 24.33 1.72
CA GLN A 371 -1.06 24.89 1.40
C GLN A 371 -0.85 26.20 0.62
N VAL A 372 -1.48 26.28 -0.55
CA VAL A 372 -1.37 27.43 -1.46
C VAL A 372 -2.77 27.96 -1.74
N VAL A 373 -2.93 29.28 -1.68
CA VAL A 373 -4.12 30.00 -2.12
C VAL A 373 -3.70 30.92 -3.27
N GLU A 374 -4.26 30.69 -4.45
CA GLU A 374 -3.91 31.40 -5.68
C GLU A 374 -5.04 32.37 -6.05
N PHE A 375 -4.67 33.57 -6.50
CA PHE A 375 -5.55 34.62 -6.97
C PHE A 375 -5.08 35.06 -8.36
N GLU A 376 -6.00 35.10 -9.33
CA GLU A 376 -5.70 35.58 -10.68
C GLU A 376 -6.01 37.07 -10.85
N LEU A 377 -7.04 37.57 -10.16
CA LEU A 377 -7.55 38.94 -10.26
C LEU A 377 -7.68 39.56 -8.86
N PRO A 378 -7.44 40.88 -8.70
CA PRO A 378 -7.05 41.86 -9.74
C PRO A 378 -5.56 41.80 -10.12
N ARG A 379 -4.76 41.05 -9.36
CA ARG A 379 -3.34 40.79 -9.59
C ARG A 379 -3.07 39.31 -9.37
N ILE A 380 -2.10 38.76 -10.09
CA ILE A 380 -1.64 37.40 -9.88
C ILE A 380 -0.93 37.37 -8.52
N GLN A 381 -1.50 36.64 -7.58
CA GLN A 381 -1.02 36.53 -6.21
C GLN A 381 -1.10 35.09 -5.72
N SER A 382 -0.09 34.63 -5.00
CA SER A 382 -0.08 33.33 -4.33
C SER A 382 0.29 33.51 -2.86
N ILE A 383 -0.57 33.02 -1.96
CA ILE A 383 -0.30 32.94 -0.52
C ILE A 383 0.04 31.49 -0.18
N VAL A 384 1.24 31.29 0.35
CA VAL A 384 1.79 29.97 0.67
C VAL A 384 1.99 29.84 2.16
N TYR A 385 1.48 28.75 2.74
CA TYR A 385 1.71 28.37 4.12
C TYR A 385 2.73 27.23 4.18
N PHE A 386 3.80 27.44 4.94
CA PHE A 386 4.96 26.54 5.03
C PHE A 386 5.31 26.24 6.49
N ASP A 387 4.48 25.41 7.11
CA ASP A 387 4.61 25.06 8.52
C ASP A 387 5.74 24.05 8.75
N LEU A 388 6.65 24.28 9.69
CA LEU A 388 7.77 23.39 10.05
C LEU A 388 7.70 22.95 11.52
N LYS A 389 7.94 21.68 11.83
CA LYS A 389 8.03 21.20 13.23
C LYS A 389 9.36 21.64 13.84
N LYS A 390 9.38 21.90 15.15
CA LYS A 390 10.60 22.25 15.90
C LYS A 390 11.70 21.18 15.75
N GLU A 391 11.33 19.92 15.81
CA GLU A 391 12.23 18.77 15.59
C GLU A 391 12.85 18.76 14.18
N GLU A 392 12.08 19.16 13.17
CA GLU A 392 12.59 19.29 11.79
C GLU A 392 13.57 20.44 11.68
N CYS A 393 13.23 21.59 12.27
CA CYS A 393 14.15 22.72 12.34
C CYS A 393 15.46 22.32 13.02
N LEU A 394 15.43 21.58 14.14
CA LEU A 394 16.63 21.08 14.82
C LEU A 394 17.55 20.27 13.90
N ARG A 395 16.98 19.43 13.02
CA ARG A 395 17.75 18.63 12.03
C ARG A 395 18.42 19.48 10.95
N LEU A 396 18.03 20.74 10.77
CA LEU A 396 18.68 21.65 9.81
C LEU A 396 20.04 22.16 10.31
N PHE A 397 20.37 22.04 11.60
CA PHE A 397 21.66 22.55 12.09
C PHE A 397 22.83 21.64 11.66
N PRO A 398 23.99 22.17 11.25
CA PRO A 398 24.35 23.59 11.13
C PRO A 398 24.12 24.20 9.74
N SER A 399 23.84 23.39 8.72
CA SER A 399 23.78 23.81 7.31
C SER A 399 22.79 23.02 6.44
N GLY A 400 21.79 22.39 7.06
CA GLY A 400 20.70 21.68 6.41
C GLY A 400 19.62 22.63 5.89
N GLN A 401 18.81 22.10 4.98
CA GLN A 401 17.73 22.81 4.30
C GLN A 401 16.49 21.92 4.14
N VAL A 402 15.33 22.54 4.07
CA VAL A 402 14.05 21.90 3.77
C VAL A 402 13.36 22.68 2.65
N HIS A 403 12.92 21.96 1.63
CA HIS A 403 12.28 22.52 0.45
C HIS A 403 10.77 22.28 0.50
N SER A 404 9.98 23.25 0.08
CA SER A 404 8.56 23.03 -0.20
C SER A 404 8.37 22.31 -1.52
N GLN A 405 7.18 21.75 -1.74
CA GLN A 405 6.70 21.44 -3.08
C GLN A 405 6.69 22.70 -3.96
N PHE A 406 6.83 22.47 -5.26
CA PHE A 406 6.67 23.51 -6.26
C PHE A 406 5.21 23.97 -6.32
N PHE A 407 5.02 25.26 -6.53
CA PHE A 407 3.72 25.87 -6.75
C PHE A 407 3.86 26.94 -7.84
N HIS A 408 2.72 27.38 -8.38
CA HIS A 408 2.73 28.33 -9.49
C HIS A 408 2.49 29.76 -9.00
N LEU A 409 3.18 30.70 -9.63
CA LEU A 409 2.89 32.13 -9.57
C LEU A 409 2.84 32.62 -11.02
N GLY A 410 1.63 32.76 -11.55
CA GLY A 410 1.42 32.98 -12.98
C GLY A 410 1.97 31.81 -13.80
N ARG A 411 2.96 32.07 -14.65
CA ARG A 411 3.62 31.03 -15.49
C ARG A 411 4.90 30.46 -14.87
N GLN A 412 5.27 30.91 -13.67
CA GLN A 412 6.52 30.55 -13.04
C GLN A 412 6.30 29.46 -11.99
N GLN A 413 7.18 28.46 -11.98
CA GLN A 413 7.25 27.47 -10.90
C GLN A 413 8.19 27.99 -9.83
N ILE A 414 7.69 28.05 -8.59
CA ILE A 414 8.40 28.59 -7.44
C ILE A 414 8.40 27.54 -6.32
N PHE A 415 9.45 27.53 -5.52
CA PHE A 415 9.47 26.79 -4.26
C PHE A 415 10.14 27.60 -3.15
N LEU A 416 9.78 27.28 -1.91
CA LEU A 416 10.35 27.86 -0.70
C LEU A 416 11.44 26.95 -0.14
N THR A 417 12.48 27.53 0.43
CA THR A 417 13.50 26.81 1.18
C THR A 417 13.74 27.47 2.53
N GLY A 418 13.50 26.71 3.60
CA GLY A 418 13.97 27.04 4.94
C GLY A 418 15.33 26.41 5.18
N GLN A 419 16.32 27.18 5.64
CA GLN A 419 17.67 26.64 5.85
C GLN A 419 18.34 27.23 7.10
N CYS A 420 19.22 26.45 7.70
CA CYS A 420 20.17 26.96 8.70
C CYS A 420 21.36 27.59 7.97
N ILE A 421 21.62 28.88 8.23
CA ILE A 421 22.71 29.62 7.59
C ILE A 421 23.77 29.96 8.59
N THR A 422 25.03 29.70 8.23
CA THR A 422 26.18 30.25 8.94
C THR A 422 26.43 31.70 8.52
N LEU A 423 26.36 32.60 9.48
CA LEU A 423 26.67 34.02 9.39
C LEU A 423 28.11 34.28 9.89
N GLY A 424 28.88 35.02 9.10
CA GLY A 424 30.22 35.51 9.46
C GLY A 424 31.37 34.51 9.20
N GLN A 425 32.57 35.03 8.90
CA GLN A 425 33.78 34.22 8.65
C GLN A 425 34.63 33.94 9.91
N HIS A 426 34.48 34.73 10.98
CA HIS A 426 35.34 34.66 12.17
C HIS A 426 34.60 34.24 13.46
N HIS A 427 33.31 34.53 13.57
CA HIS A 427 32.43 34.04 14.63
C HIS A 427 31.27 33.34 13.95
N PHE A 428 31.35 32.01 13.81
CA PHE A 428 30.29 31.19 13.21
C PHE A 428 29.02 31.31 14.05
N SER A 429 28.15 32.24 13.70
CA SER A 429 26.81 32.37 14.27
C SER A 429 25.83 31.80 13.27
N HIS A 430 24.84 31.03 13.71
CA HIS A 430 23.86 30.45 12.78
C HIS A 430 22.55 31.24 12.85
N SER A 431 21.75 31.26 11.79
CA SER A 431 20.41 31.84 11.77
C SER A 431 19.47 31.03 10.87
N PHE A 432 18.17 31.16 11.11
CA PHE A 432 17.16 30.61 10.21
C PHE A 432 16.95 31.57 9.04
N GLY A 433 17.13 31.07 7.82
CA GLY A 433 16.84 31.81 6.59
C GLY A 433 15.69 31.19 5.82
N LEU A 434 14.95 32.04 5.11
CA LEU A 434 13.85 31.65 4.25
C LEU A 434 14.03 32.29 2.87
N PHE A 435 13.96 31.47 1.84
CA PHE A 435 14.21 31.87 0.46
C PHE A 435 13.14 31.35 -0.49
N LEU A 436 12.89 32.14 -1.53
CA LEU A 436 12.11 31.87 -2.70
C LEU A 436 13.07 31.53 -3.84
N PHE A 437 12.76 30.45 -4.54
CA PHE A 437 13.50 29.98 -5.71
C PHE A 437 12.55 29.86 -6.89
N ILE A 438 12.98 30.36 -8.05
CA ILE A 438 12.27 30.12 -9.32
C ILE A 438 12.96 29.00 -10.07
N ASP A 439 12.15 28.04 -10.52
CA ASP A 439 12.60 26.94 -11.37
C ASP A 439 12.48 27.30 -12.87
N GLY A 440 13.40 26.76 -13.67
CA GLY A 440 13.45 26.98 -15.11
C GLY A 440 14.05 28.33 -15.55
N PRO A 441 14.18 28.57 -16.88
CA PRO A 441 14.51 29.88 -17.42
C PRO A 441 13.28 30.80 -17.37
N THR A 442 13.43 31.99 -16.81
CA THR A 442 12.43 33.06 -16.95
C THR A 442 12.46 33.55 -18.39
N SER A 443 11.42 33.24 -19.17
CA SER A 443 11.31 33.67 -20.58
C SER A 443 11.15 35.19 -20.72
N ALA A 444 10.66 35.86 -19.67
CA ALA A 444 10.55 37.30 -19.53
C ALA A 444 10.88 37.70 -18.08
N PRO A 445 11.42 38.91 -17.86
CA PRO A 445 11.63 39.42 -16.51
C PRO A 445 10.30 39.48 -15.76
N CYS A 446 10.30 39.07 -14.50
CA CYS A 446 9.10 39.11 -13.67
C CYS A 446 9.43 39.75 -12.33
N THR A 447 8.76 40.86 -12.04
CA THR A 447 8.89 41.56 -10.77
C THR A 447 7.88 40.99 -9.78
N VAL A 448 8.40 40.42 -8.70
CA VAL A 448 7.61 39.81 -7.63
C VAL A 448 7.80 40.63 -6.36
N VAL A 449 6.70 41.15 -5.85
CA VAL A 449 6.60 41.68 -4.48
C VAL A 449 6.36 40.48 -3.57
N TYR A 450 7.23 40.29 -2.57
CA TYR A 450 7.12 39.19 -1.63
C TYR A 450 7.10 39.68 -0.19
N GLU A 451 6.22 39.10 0.60
CA GLU A 451 6.12 39.28 2.04
C GLU A 451 6.39 37.94 2.73
N LEU A 452 7.35 37.92 3.66
CA LEU A 452 7.66 36.77 4.51
C LEU A 452 7.22 37.05 5.95
N ALA A 453 6.30 36.23 6.46
CA ALA A 453 5.71 36.38 7.78
C ALA A 453 5.76 35.07 8.57
N SER A 454 5.65 35.16 9.89
CA SER A 454 5.42 33.97 10.75
C SER A 454 4.42 34.27 11.85
N ARG A 455 3.72 33.25 12.36
CA ARG A 455 2.97 33.42 13.60
C ARG A 455 3.93 33.56 14.78
N THR A 456 3.52 34.34 15.79
CA THR A 456 4.25 34.44 17.05
C THR A 456 3.34 34.01 18.20
N LYS A 457 3.92 33.41 19.24
CA LYS A 457 3.20 32.95 20.43
C LYS A 457 2.52 34.07 21.20
N HIS A 458 3.04 35.30 21.10
CA HIS A 458 2.49 36.45 21.83
C HIS A 458 1.24 37.03 21.17
N SER A 459 1.24 37.15 19.84
CA SER A 459 0.10 37.69 19.09
C SER A 459 -0.88 36.62 18.61
N GLU A 460 -0.41 35.38 18.46
CA GLU A 460 -1.07 34.30 17.71
C GLU A 460 -1.38 34.65 16.25
N GLU A 461 -0.97 35.83 15.78
CA GLU A 461 -1.17 36.36 14.43
C GLU A 461 0.13 36.32 13.61
N PHE A 462 0.00 36.39 12.29
CA PHE A 462 1.14 36.51 11.40
C PHE A 462 1.78 37.89 11.53
N VAL A 463 3.05 37.91 11.91
CA VAL A 463 3.90 39.11 11.94
C VAL A 463 4.79 39.08 10.71
N THR A 464 4.74 40.16 9.94
CA THR A 464 5.61 40.36 8.77
C THR A 464 7.03 40.64 9.24
N TRP A 465 7.98 39.86 8.74
CA TRP A 465 9.41 40.02 9.05
C TRP A 465 10.15 40.74 7.94
N TRP A 466 9.82 40.41 6.69
CA TRP A 466 10.48 40.95 5.52
C TRP A 466 9.46 41.23 4.43
N LEU A 467 9.62 42.39 3.81
CA LEU A 467 8.92 42.80 2.60
C LEU A 467 9.99 43.21 1.59
N GLY A 468 9.88 42.75 0.36
CA GLY A 468 10.80 43.13 -0.69
C GLY A 468 10.18 42.99 -2.06
N THR A 469 10.82 43.63 -3.04
CA THR A 469 10.51 43.50 -4.44
C THR A 469 11.75 42.96 -5.15
N TYR A 470 11.57 41.98 -6.02
CA TYR A 470 12.67 41.40 -6.76
C TYR A 470 12.25 41.03 -8.18
N THR A 471 13.07 41.45 -9.14
CA THR A 471 12.87 41.13 -10.56
C THR A 471 13.72 39.94 -10.94
N PHE A 472 13.07 38.86 -11.37
CA PHE A 472 13.75 37.68 -11.89
C PHE A 472 14.03 37.88 -13.38
N ASP A 473 15.26 38.28 -13.71
CA ASP A 473 15.73 38.66 -15.05
C ASP A 473 16.56 37.57 -15.76
N GLY A 474 16.51 36.33 -15.25
CA GLY A 474 17.31 35.21 -15.75
C GLY A 474 18.71 35.10 -15.13
N GLY A 475 19.16 36.07 -14.33
CA GLY A 475 20.42 36.02 -13.60
C GLY A 475 20.33 35.20 -12.31
N LYS A 476 20.03 35.88 -11.20
CA LYS A 476 19.94 35.24 -9.88
C LYS A 476 18.53 34.71 -9.64
N LYS A 477 18.42 33.39 -9.48
CA LYS A 477 17.14 32.66 -9.31
C LYS A 477 16.63 32.58 -7.88
N THR A 478 17.24 33.33 -6.95
CA THR A 478 17.00 33.20 -5.52
C THR A 478 16.87 34.55 -4.83
N VAL A 479 15.81 34.69 -4.03
CA VAL A 479 15.56 35.87 -3.22
C VAL A 479 15.07 35.43 -1.85
N GLY A 480 15.37 36.20 -0.80
CA GLY A 480 14.96 35.87 0.55
C GLY A 480 15.88 36.48 1.58
N HIS A 481 15.70 36.08 2.84
CA HIS A 481 16.42 36.66 3.95
C HIS A 481 17.23 35.62 4.71
N ARG A 482 18.48 35.98 5.04
CA ARG A 482 19.43 35.06 5.70
C ARG A 482 19.16 34.88 7.20
N ASN A 483 18.59 35.90 7.83
CA ASN A 483 18.23 35.89 9.25
C ASN A 483 16.78 36.36 9.39
N MET A 484 15.82 35.49 9.14
CA MET A 484 14.40 35.85 9.05
C MET A 484 13.90 36.52 10.34
N PHE A 485 14.30 36.02 11.50
CA PHE A 485 13.78 36.46 12.80
C PHE A 485 14.66 37.50 13.51
N GLY A 486 15.78 37.90 12.91
CA GLY A 486 16.72 38.84 13.54
C GLY A 486 17.45 38.28 14.78
N VAL A 487 17.37 36.97 15.02
CA VAL A 487 17.96 36.30 16.20
C VAL A 487 18.91 35.17 15.79
N PRO A 488 19.93 34.85 16.61
CA PRO A 488 20.78 33.69 16.36
C PRO A 488 19.99 32.38 16.52
N TRP A 489 20.48 31.31 15.90
CA TRP A 489 19.88 29.98 15.87
C TRP A 489 19.62 29.43 17.28
N THR A 490 20.54 29.67 18.21
CA THR A 490 20.42 29.25 19.61
C THR A 490 19.20 29.87 20.29
N ALA A 491 18.91 31.15 20.03
CA ALA A 491 17.72 31.83 20.53
C ALA A 491 16.46 31.43 19.75
N PHE A 492 16.58 31.21 18.43
CA PHE A 492 15.47 30.76 17.58
C PHE A 492 14.92 29.40 18.04
N ILE A 493 15.78 28.41 18.31
CA ILE A 493 15.36 27.05 18.65
C ILE A 493 15.20 26.79 20.16
N ALA A 494 15.52 27.79 21.00
CA ALA A 494 15.46 27.68 22.44
C ALA A 494 14.09 27.22 22.96
N ASP A 495 14.09 26.60 24.14
CA ASP A 495 12.84 26.31 24.84
C ASP A 495 12.16 27.62 25.25
N GLY A 496 10.86 27.73 24.96
CA GLY A 496 10.12 28.97 25.12
C GLY A 496 10.29 29.99 23.99
N SER A 497 10.96 29.63 22.89
CA SER A 497 11.06 30.49 21.70
C SER A 497 9.68 31.00 21.25
N PRO A 498 9.53 32.31 20.98
CA PRO A 498 8.24 32.90 20.64
C PRO A 498 7.76 32.55 19.24
N PHE A 499 8.58 31.89 18.41
CA PHE A 499 8.24 31.56 17.03
C PHE A 499 7.54 30.21 16.88
N PHE A 500 7.56 29.37 17.92
CA PHE A 500 6.94 28.05 17.91
C PHE A 500 5.64 28.04 18.71
N ILE A 501 4.54 27.63 18.07
CA ILE A 501 3.23 27.43 18.69
C ILE A 501 2.94 25.93 18.62
N ASN A 502 2.81 25.27 19.77
CA ASN A 502 2.66 23.80 19.87
C ASN A 502 3.73 23.04 19.05
N ASP A 503 4.99 23.47 19.19
CA ASP A 503 6.17 22.95 18.48
C ASP A 503 6.11 23.07 16.94
N ILE A 504 5.30 23.98 16.41
CA ILE A 504 5.23 24.29 14.97
C ILE A 504 5.60 25.75 14.74
N LEU A 505 6.52 25.96 13.81
CA LEU A 505 6.81 27.24 13.19
C LEU A 505 5.86 27.45 12.01
N HIS A 506 4.92 28.38 12.14
CA HIS A 506 3.99 28.70 11.07
C HIS A 506 4.54 29.83 10.20
N LEU A 507 4.93 29.52 8.96
CA LEU A 507 5.44 30.50 7.99
C LEU A 507 4.39 30.81 6.94
N ARG A 508 4.34 32.06 6.50
CA ARG A 508 3.54 32.53 5.37
C ARG A 508 4.43 33.30 4.40
N ALA A 509 4.36 32.95 3.13
CA ALA A 509 4.92 33.76 2.05
C ALA A 509 3.76 34.25 1.17
N GLU A 510 3.61 35.56 1.04
CA GLU A 510 2.63 36.18 0.15
C GLU A 510 3.39 36.79 -1.02
N LEU A 511 3.07 36.34 -2.23
CA LEU A 511 3.78 36.70 -3.45
C LEU A 511 2.81 37.35 -4.43
N THR A 512 3.18 38.48 -5.00
CA THR A 512 2.36 39.20 -5.97
C THR A 512 3.21 39.62 -7.16
N ILE A 513 2.75 39.29 -8.37
CA ILE A 513 3.37 39.79 -9.60
C ILE A 513 2.97 41.26 -9.76
N GLU A 514 3.98 42.12 -9.88
CA GLU A 514 3.78 43.51 -10.29
C GLU A 514 3.47 43.52 -11.79
N LYS A 515 2.32 44.11 -12.19
CA LYS A 515 1.99 44.26 -13.60
C LYS A 515 3.00 45.22 -14.24
N ASP A 516 3.56 44.85 -15.38
CA ASP A 516 4.34 45.78 -16.19
C ASP A 516 3.41 46.95 -16.59
N THR A 517 3.81 48.17 -16.22
CA THR A 517 3.09 49.41 -16.51
C THR A 517 2.98 49.72 -18.01
N ASP A 518 3.66 48.97 -18.88
CA ASP A 518 3.66 49.19 -20.33
C ASP A 518 2.41 48.61 -21.04
N GLU A 519 1.76 47.57 -20.50
CA GLU A 519 0.51 47.06 -21.10
C GLU A 519 -0.68 48.00 -20.87
N ASP A 520 -0.69 48.77 -19.77
CA ASP A 520 -1.72 49.78 -19.51
C ASP A 520 -1.55 51.01 -20.43
N HIS A 521 -0.33 51.32 -20.88
CA HIS A 521 -0.10 52.35 -21.89
C HIS A 521 -0.57 51.91 -23.29
N LEU A 522 -0.36 50.64 -23.65
CA LEU A 522 -0.83 50.09 -24.93
C LEU A 522 -2.36 49.92 -24.98
N TYR A 523 -2.99 49.49 -23.88
CA TYR A 523 -4.46 49.49 -23.79
C TYR A 523 -5.03 50.91 -23.73
N GLY A 524 -4.36 51.84 -23.03
CA GLY A 524 -4.73 53.25 -23.00
C GLY A 524 -4.62 53.94 -24.37
N GLU A 525 -3.54 53.69 -25.12
CA GLU A 525 -3.37 54.17 -26.49
C GLU A 525 -4.36 53.52 -27.46
N LEU A 526 -4.64 52.22 -27.34
CA LEU A 526 -5.63 51.56 -28.19
C LEU A 526 -7.05 52.08 -27.93
N VAL A 527 -7.39 52.36 -26.67
CA VAL A 527 -8.68 52.97 -26.31
C VAL A 527 -8.75 54.43 -26.79
N SER A 528 -7.68 55.22 -26.68
CA SER A 528 -7.68 56.59 -27.20
C SER A 528 -7.71 56.65 -28.73
N ILE A 529 -7.04 55.73 -29.42
CA ILE A 529 -7.07 55.63 -30.89
C ILE A 529 -8.46 55.20 -31.38
N LEU A 530 -9.18 54.35 -30.63
CA LEU A 530 -10.55 53.96 -30.96
C LEU A 530 -11.56 55.09 -30.68
N GLU A 531 -11.36 55.89 -29.63
CA GLU A 531 -12.20 57.07 -29.34
C GLU A 531 -11.99 58.21 -30.35
N ASP A 532 -10.77 58.40 -30.88
CA ASP A 532 -10.48 59.39 -31.93
C ASP A 532 -10.98 58.98 -33.33
N LEU A 533 -11.31 57.70 -33.54
CA LEU A 533 -11.87 57.19 -34.81
C LEU A 533 -13.41 57.26 -34.88
N ASP A 534 -14.07 57.48 -33.74
CA ASP A 534 -15.54 57.62 -33.62
C ASP A 534 -16.02 59.08 -33.44
N GLY A 535 -15.11 60.07 -33.52
CA GLY A 535 -15.40 61.51 -33.55
C GLY A 535 -15.29 62.12 -34.94
#